data_AF-A0A1Q5XWK7-F1
#
_entry.id   AF-A0A1Q5XWK7-F1
#
_cell.length_a   1.000
_cell.length_b   1.000
_cell.length_c   1.000
_cell.angle_alpha   90.00
_cell.angle_beta   90.00
_cell.angle_gamma   90.00
#
_symmetry.space_group_name_H-M   'P 1'
#
loop_
_entity.id
_entity.type
_entity.pdbx_description
1 polymer ?
#
loop_
_entity_poly.entity_id
_entity_poly.type
_entity_poly.pdbx_seq_one_letter_code
_entity_poly.pdbx_strand_id
1 'polypeptide(L)'
;MENKFSSKQVAEETGLSIHTLRYYEQIGLIDGIERDDNGYRLYSQADIVWFKALHYFRSMGMPVREIQKLMAVKKSGVSTITARREFIENYRGTVIEQRKELDLRLEKVDQKIDFFKRLESGQLELER
;
A
#
# COMPACT_ATOMS: atom_id res chain seq x y z
N MET A 1 -14.04 -26.08 2.19
CA MET A 1 -14.01 -25.63 0.79
C MET A 1 -13.41 -24.24 0.79
N GLU A 2 -12.31 -24.03 0.08
CA GLU A 2 -11.75 -22.69 -0.08
C GLU A 2 -12.72 -21.89 -0.96
N ASN A 3 -13.29 -20.79 -0.46
CA ASN A 3 -14.16 -19.96 -1.28
C ASN A 3 -13.32 -19.36 -2.42
N LYS A 4 -13.73 -19.66 -3.66
CA LYS A 4 -13.17 -19.07 -4.86
C LYS A 4 -14.10 -17.97 -5.36
N PHE A 5 -13.52 -16.90 -5.90
CA PHE A 5 -14.23 -15.70 -6.32
C PHE A 5 -13.98 -15.42 -7.80
N SER A 6 -15.01 -14.99 -8.52
CA SER A 6 -14.89 -14.53 -9.91
C SER A 6 -14.25 -13.14 -9.99
N SER A 7 -13.73 -12.75 -11.17
CA SER A 7 -13.23 -11.38 -11.39
C SER A 7 -14.26 -10.30 -11.04
N LYS A 8 -15.56 -10.57 -11.22
CA LYS A 8 -16.63 -9.62 -10.89
C LYS A 8 -16.76 -9.44 -9.39
N GLN A 9 -16.83 -10.53 -8.63
CA GLN A 9 -16.91 -10.47 -7.16
C GLN A 9 -15.66 -9.79 -6.57
N VAL A 10 -14.48 -10.11 -7.08
CA VAL A 10 -13.24 -9.45 -6.63
C VAL A 10 -13.25 -7.96 -6.94
N ALA A 11 -13.73 -7.55 -8.11
CA ALA A 11 -13.85 -6.14 -8.47
C ALA A 11 -14.80 -5.39 -7.51
N GLU A 12 -15.94 -6.00 -7.18
CA GLU A 12 -16.92 -5.46 -6.22
C GLU A 12 -16.32 -5.36 -4.80
N GLU A 13 -15.61 -6.39 -4.34
CA GLU A 13 -15.03 -6.41 -2.98
C GLU A 13 -13.82 -5.49 -2.79
N THR A 14 -13.07 -5.24 -3.86
CA THR A 14 -11.81 -4.47 -3.81
C THR A 14 -11.99 -3.03 -4.28
N GLY A 15 -13.08 -2.72 -4.98
CA GLY A 15 -13.28 -1.45 -5.67
C GLY A 15 -12.38 -1.25 -6.90
N LEU A 16 -11.60 -2.27 -7.29
CA LEU A 16 -10.73 -2.23 -8.47
C LEU A 16 -11.51 -2.64 -9.72
N SER A 17 -11.20 -2.01 -10.85
CA SER A 17 -11.73 -2.46 -12.13
C SER A 17 -11.20 -3.86 -12.49
N ILE A 18 -11.98 -4.66 -13.21
CA ILE A 18 -11.53 -5.94 -13.77
C ILE A 18 -10.27 -5.76 -14.62
N HIS A 19 -10.16 -4.64 -15.34
CA HIS A 19 -8.95 -4.30 -16.09
C HIS A 19 -7.73 -4.16 -15.16
N THR A 20 -7.87 -3.52 -14.00
CA THR A 20 -6.81 -3.41 -12.99
C THR A 20 -6.42 -4.77 -12.43
N LEU A 21 -7.38 -5.66 -12.17
CA LEU A 21 -7.09 -7.02 -11.70
C LEU A 21 -6.23 -7.78 -12.71
N ARG A 22 -6.60 -7.74 -13.98
CA ARG A 22 -5.86 -8.36 -15.09
C ARG A 22 -4.49 -7.72 -15.30
N TYR A 23 -4.41 -6.40 -15.17
CA TYR A 23 -3.16 -5.67 -15.28
C TYR A 23 -2.16 -6.13 -14.20
N TYR A 24 -2.59 -6.32 -12.95
CA TYR A 24 -1.71 -6.80 -11.88
C TYR A 24 -1.22 -8.24 -12.09
N GLU A 25 -2.07 -9.11 -12.64
CA GLU A 25 -1.66 -10.44 -13.07
C GLU A 25 -0.63 -10.36 -14.22
N GLN A 26 -0.89 -9.54 -15.24
CA GLN A 26 -0.01 -9.40 -16.40
C GLN A 26 1.40 -8.93 -16.04
N ILE A 27 1.53 -8.03 -15.06
CA ILE A 27 2.83 -7.54 -14.59
C ILE A 27 3.46 -8.45 -13.52
N GLY A 28 2.85 -9.58 -13.19
CA GLY A 28 3.39 -10.56 -12.24
C GLY A 28 3.32 -10.13 -10.77
N LEU A 29 2.48 -9.13 -10.42
CA LEU A 29 2.18 -8.83 -9.01
C LEU A 29 1.27 -9.88 -8.38
N ILE A 30 0.57 -10.63 -9.23
CA ILE A 30 -0.32 -11.71 -8.86
C ILE A 30 -0.04 -12.85 -9.82
N ASP A 31 0.20 -14.02 -9.27
CA ASP A 31 0.55 -15.24 -9.99
C ASP A 31 -0.32 -16.40 -9.49
N GLY A 32 -0.36 -17.49 -10.28
CA GLY A 32 -1.03 -18.72 -9.87
C GLY A 32 -2.55 -18.63 -9.76
N ILE A 33 -3.20 -17.70 -10.48
CA ILE A 33 -4.66 -17.61 -10.51
C ILE A 33 -5.23 -18.85 -11.20
N GLU A 34 -6.03 -19.61 -10.44
CA GLU A 34 -6.74 -20.77 -10.94
C GLU A 34 -7.80 -20.36 -11.98
N ARG A 35 -8.21 -21.32 -12.81
CA ARG A 35 -9.29 -21.15 -13.77
C ARG A 35 -10.32 -22.25 -13.63
N ASP A 36 -11.58 -21.91 -13.84
CA ASP A 36 -12.64 -22.90 -13.96
C ASP A 36 -12.61 -23.61 -15.32
N ASP A 37 -13.49 -24.58 -15.51
CA ASP A 37 -13.59 -25.38 -16.74
C ASP A 37 -13.92 -24.55 -17.99
N ASN A 38 -14.49 -23.35 -17.81
CA ASN A 38 -14.80 -22.41 -18.88
C ASN A 38 -13.67 -21.40 -19.13
N GLY A 39 -12.56 -21.50 -18.38
CA GLY A 39 -11.39 -20.64 -18.47
C GLY A 39 -11.50 -19.31 -17.73
N TYR A 40 -12.55 -19.09 -16.93
CA TYR A 40 -12.71 -17.91 -16.09
C TYR A 40 -11.81 -17.98 -14.87
N ARG A 41 -11.33 -16.82 -14.41
CA ARG A 41 -10.41 -16.70 -13.27
C ARG A 41 -11.13 -16.95 -11.95
N LEU A 42 -10.48 -17.74 -11.10
CA LEU A 42 -10.88 -18.05 -9.75
C LEU A 42 -9.82 -17.53 -8.78
N TYR A 43 -10.19 -16.53 -7.98
CA TYR A 43 -9.33 -15.92 -6.99
C TYR A 43 -9.58 -16.52 -5.62
N SER A 44 -8.54 -16.60 -4.79
CA SER A 44 -8.66 -16.97 -3.38
C SER A 44 -8.97 -15.75 -2.52
N GLN A 45 -9.38 -15.99 -1.26
CA GLN A 45 -9.47 -14.92 -0.27
C GLN A 45 -8.13 -14.20 -0.06
N ALA A 46 -7.01 -14.92 -0.14
CA ALA A 46 -5.67 -14.34 0.01
C ALA A 46 -5.32 -13.39 -1.14
N ASP A 47 -5.83 -13.63 -2.35
CA ASP A 47 -5.67 -12.72 -3.48
C ASP A 47 -6.48 -11.44 -3.29
N ILE A 48 -7.70 -11.54 -2.77
CA ILE A 48 -8.53 -10.37 -2.43
C ILE A 48 -7.83 -9.48 -1.41
N VAL A 49 -7.29 -10.09 -0.33
CA VAL A 49 -6.52 -9.36 0.69
C VAL A 49 -5.31 -8.66 0.06
N TRP A 50 -4.62 -9.34 -0.87
CA TRP A 50 -3.48 -8.75 -1.56
C TRP A 50 -3.88 -7.62 -2.51
N PHE A 51 -4.98 -7.75 -3.26
CA PHE A 51 -5.51 -6.66 -4.09
C PHE A 51 -5.82 -5.40 -3.27
N LYS A 52 -6.43 -5.57 -2.09
CA LYS A 52 -6.69 -4.46 -1.16
C LYS A 52 -5.39 -3.82 -0.67
N ALA A 53 -4.38 -4.63 -0.36
CA ALA A 53 -3.06 -4.11 0.01
C ALA A 53 -2.40 -3.32 -1.13
N LEU A 54 -2.42 -3.85 -2.37
CA LEU A 54 -1.92 -3.14 -3.55
C LEU A 54 -2.62 -1.80 -3.78
N HIS A 55 -3.94 -1.75 -3.59
CA HIS A 55 -4.70 -0.50 -3.67
C HIS A 55 -4.23 0.50 -2.60
N TYR A 56 -4.04 0.04 -1.36
CA TYR A 56 -3.58 0.87 -0.26
C TYR A 56 -2.15 1.41 -0.46
N PHE A 57 -1.20 0.58 -0.93
CA PHE A 57 0.16 1.04 -1.23
C PHE A 57 0.17 2.14 -2.30
N ARG A 58 -0.68 1.98 -3.33
CA ARG A 58 -0.83 3.02 -4.36
C ARG A 58 -1.41 4.31 -3.80
N SER A 59 -2.39 4.25 -2.90
CA SER A 59 -2.94 5.47 -2.28
C SER A 59 -1.93 6.21 -1.41
N MET A 60 -0.93 5.50 -0.87
CA MET A 60 0.20 6.10 -0.16
C MET A 60 1.31 6.60 -1.09
N GLY A 61 1.06 6.67 -2.40
CA GLY A 61 2.01 7.20 -3.38
C GLY A 61 3.09 6.21 -3.80
N MET A 62 3.04 4.95 -3.38
CA MET A 62 4.00 3.93 -3.82
C MET A 62 3.70 3.51 -5.28
N PRO A 63 4.63 3.74 -6.23
CA PRO A 63 4.40 3.37 -7.61
C PRO A 63 4.29 1.85 -7.77
N VAL A 64 3.38 1.38 -8.62
CA VAL A 64 3.21 -0.06 -8.89
C VAL A 64 4.50 -0.73 -9.36
N ARG A 65 5.35 -0.02 -10.11
CA ARG A 65 6.66 -0.53 -10.54
C ARG A 65 7.59 -0.81 -9.36
N GLU A 66 7.50 -0.03 -8.29
CA GLU A 66 8.30 -0.25 -7.09
C GLU A 66 7.82 -1.49 -6.33
N ILE A 67 6.51 -1.63 -6.17
CA ILE A 67 5.89 -2.84 -5.61
C ILE A 67 6.32 -4.07 -6.43
N GLN A 68 6.25 -3.98 -7.76
CA GLN A 68 6.64 -5.05 -8.68
C GLN A 68 8.12 -5.40 -8.52
N LYS A 69 9.01 -4.41 -8.46
CA LYS A 69 10.45 -4.62 -8.27
C LYS A 69 10.76 -5.34 -6.96
N LEU A 70 10.11 -4.92 -5.87
CA LEU A 70 10.32 -5.53 -4.56
C LEU A 70 9.77 -6.96 -4.50
N MET A 71 8.61 -7.20 -5.13
CA MET A 71 8.03 -8.54 -5.24
C MET A 71 8.76 -9.45 -6.23
N ALA A 72 9.56 -8.90 -7.16
CA ALA A 72 10.36 -9.69 -8.09
C ALA A 72 11.58 -10.35 -7.42
N VAL A 73 12.02 -9.86 -6.26
CA VAL A 73 13.13 -10.44 -5.47
C VAL A 73 12.66 -11.66 -4.66
N LYS A 74 11.73 -12.45 -5.22
CA LYS A 74 11.34 -13.73 -4.61
C LYS A 74 12.56 -14.64 -4.58
N LYS A 75 12.98 -15.05 -3.38
CA LYS A 75 13.95 -16.13 -3.21
C LYS A 75 13.30 -17.43 -3.70
N SER A 76 14.03 -18.23 -4.46
CA SER A 76 13.55 -19.53 -4.94
C SER A 76 13.09 -20.40 -3.76
N GLY A 77 11.92 -21.03 -3.89
CA GLY A 77 11.34 -21.88 -2.85
C GLY A 77 10.53 -21.16 -1.76
N VAL A 78 10.47 -19.83 -1.75
CA VAL A 78 9.59 -19.08 -0.82
C VAL A 78 8.18 -19.00 -1.37
N SER A 79 7.17 -19.28 -0.53
CA SER A 79 5.76 -19.19 -0.93
C SER A 79 5.37 -17.74 -1.26
N THR A 80 4.43 -17.55 -2.19
CA THR A 80 3.88 -16.22 -2.53
C THR A 80 3.32 -15.49 -1.29
N ILE A 81 2.71 -16.22 -0.36
CA ILE A 81 2.18 -15.64 0.89
C ILE A 81 3.31 -15.12 1.79
N THR A 82 4.39 -15.89 1.96
CA THR A 82 5.55 -15.46 2.73
C THR A 82 6.19 -14.21 2.12
N ALA A 83 6.35 -14.18 0.80
CA ALA A 83 6.91 -13.02 0.09
C ALA A 83 6.03 -11.76 0.27
N ARG A 84 4.70 -11.90 0.18
CA ARG A 84 3.75 -10.79 0.44
C ARG A 84 3.88 -10.28 1.88
N ARG A 85 3.95 -11.17 2.88
CA ARG A 85 4.15 -10.79 4.29
C ARG A 85 5.46 -10.02 4.49
N GLU A 86 6.58 -10.55 3.98
CA GLU A 86 7.90 -9.90 4.10
C GLU A 86 7.93 -8.52 3.46
N PHE A 87 7.30 -8.37 2.29
CA PHE A 87 7.13 -7.07 1.66
C PHE A 87 6.41 -6.07 2.58
N ILE A 88 5.29 -6.48 3.18
CA ILE A 88 4.49 -5.62 4.07
C ILE A 88 5.30 -5.23 5.32
N GLU A 89 6.04 -6.17 5.91
CA GLU A 89 6.91 -5.91 7.06
C GLU A 89 8.05 -4.95 6.73
N ASN A 90 8.67 -5.08 5.56
CA ASN A 90 9.70 -4.15 5.11
C ASN A 90 9.10 -2.76 4.88
N TYR A 91 7.94 -2.68 4.21
CA TYR A 91 7.25 -1.41 3.97
C TYR A 91 6.81 -0.72 5.28
N ARG A 92 6.47 -1.48 6.32
CA ARG A 92 6.20 -0.93 7.66
C ARG A 92 7.39 -0.13 8.19
N GLY A 93 8.62 -0.54 7.91
CA GLY A 93 9.82 0.23 8.26
C GLY A 93 9.83 1.62 7.60
N THR A 94 9.52 1.69 6.31
CA THR A 94 9.40 2.96 5.57
C THR A 94 8.31 3.86 6.17
N VAL A 95 7.15 3.32 6.50
CA VAL A 95 6.05 4.08 7.12
C VAL A 95 6.44 4.63 8.49
N ILE A 96 7.18 3.86 9.29
CA ILE A 96 7.66 4.32 10.60
C ILE A 96 8.61 5.51 10.44
N GLU A 97 9.49 5.47 9.45
CA GLU A 97 10.44 6.57 9.21
C GLU A 97 9.74 7.83 8.70
N GLN A 98 8.79 7.68 7.77
CA GLN A 98 7.94 8.78 7.32
C GLN A 98 7.16 9.42 8.47
N ARG A 99 6.64 8.60 9.40
CA ARG A 99 5.95 9.11 10.59
C ARG A 99 6.86 9.97 11.45
N LYS A 100 8.08 9.50 11.76
CA LYS A 100 9.04 10.29 12.56
C LYS A 100 9.37 11.63 11.90
N GLU A 101 9.55 11.63 10.58
CA GLU A 101 9.82 12.85 9.84
C GLU A 101 8.65 13.84 9.93
N LEU A 102 7.41 13.34 9.80
CA LEU A 102 6.21 14.15 9.96
C LEU A 102 6.07 14.70 11.38
N ASP A 103 6.36 13.89 12.41
CA ASP A 103 6.32 14.33 13.81
C ASP A 103 7.32 15.48 14.05
N LEU A 104 8.55 15.39 13.52
CA LEU A 104 9.55 16.46 13.61
C LEU A 104 9.14 17.73 12.86
N ARG A 105 8.46 17.59 11.72
CA ARG A 105 7.94 18.73 10.95
C ARG A 105 6.79 19.40 11.70
N LEU A 106 5.92 18.61 12.31
CA LEU A 106 4.80 19.10 13.11
C LEU A 106 5.31 19.92 14.30
N GLU A 107 6.32 19.44 15.01
CA GLU A 107 6.93 20.19 16.12
C GLU A 107 7.42 21.57 15.69
N LYS A 108 8.08 21.68 14.51
CA LYS A 108 8.52 22.97 13.98
C LYS A 108 7.35 23.89 13.63
N VAL A 109 6.26 23.34 13.09
CA VAL A 109 5.04 24.11 12.79
C VAL A 109 4.43 24.64 14.09
N ASP A 110 4.33 23.80 15.12
CA ASP A 110 3.78 24.18 16.42
C ASP A 110 4.62 25.27 17.09
N GLN A 111 5.96 25.16 17.04
CA GLN A 111 6.86 26.21 17.52
C GLN A 111 6.63 27.55 16.80
N LYS A 112 6.35 27.54 15.49
CA LYS A 112 6.04 28.76 14.73
C LYS A 112 4.68 29.32 15.11
N ILE A 113 3.67 28.47 15.28
CA ILE A 113 2.34 28.89 15.74
C ILE A 113 2.47 29.59 17.10
N ASP A 114 3.19 28.99 18.05
CA ASP A 114 3.39 29.56 19.38
C ASP A 114 4.17 30.87 19.35
N PHE A 115 5.20 30.97 18.50
CA PHE A 115 5.92 32.20 18.27
C PHE A 115 4.99 33.33 17.81
N PHE A 116 4.16 33.09 16.80
CA PHE A 116 3.22 34.10 16.30
C PHE A 116 2.13 34.46 17.32
N LYS A 117 1.61 33.49 18.09
CA LYS A 117 0.68 33.79 19.21
C LYS A 117 1.30 34.72 20.26
N ARG A 118 2.59 34.55 20.56
CA ARG A 118 3.31 35.42 21.50
C ARG A 118 3.54 36.82 20.93
N LEU A 119 3.81 36.94 19.63
CA LEU A 119 3.87 38.23 18.94
C LEU A 119 2.51 38.95 18.99
N GLU A 120 1.42 38.25 18.66
CA GLU A 120 0.06 38.82 18.67
C GLU A 120 -0.39 39.31 20.05
N SER A 121 0.01 38.61 21.11
CA SER A 121 -0.30 38.98 22.50
C SER A 121 0.65 40.04 23.07
N GLY A 122 1.62 40.53 22.30
CA GLY A 122 2.61 41.52 22.73
C GLY A 122 3.64 40.99 23.73
N GLN A 123 3.74 39.66 23.88
CA GLN A 123 4.71 38.99 24.77
C GLN A 123 6.10 38.83 24.13
N LEU A 124 6.20 39.07 22.83
CA LEU A 124 7.44 39.09 22.05
C LEU A 124 7.39 40.30 21.11
N GLU A 125 8.54 40.97 20.93
CA GLU A 125 8.73 42.00 19.92
C GLU A 125 9.75 41.49 18.90
N LEU A 126 9.53 41.77 17.62
CA LEU A 126 10.54 41.51 16.60
C LEU A 126 11.65 42.55 16.75
N GLU A 127 12.84 42.10 17.15
CA GLU A 127 14.04 42.94 17.08
C GLU A 127 14.23 43.41 15.62
N ARG A 128 14.31 44.74 15.45
CA ARG A 128 14.42 45.41 14.15
C ARG A 128 15.82 45.25 13.53
#